data_AF-A0A519Q7C6-F1
#
_entry.id   AF-A0A519Q7C6-F1
#
_cell.length_a   1.000
_cell.length_b   1.000
_cell.length_c   1.000
_cell.angle_alpha   90.00
_cell.angle_beta   90.00
_cell.angle_gamma   90.00
#
_symmetry.space_group_name_H-M   'P 1'
#
loop_
_entity.id
_entity.type
_entity.pdbx_description
1 polymer ?
#
loop_
_entity_poly.entity_id
_entity_poly.type
_entity_poly.pdbx_seq_one_letter_code
_entity_poly.pdbx_strand_id
1 'polypeptide(L)'
;MGDAALQGYTAFTAEDAIEAGRRLLRSGPARVKEVCARASLGQTVVENDAQLVAVIEQQDPRVLADFGIVIEENLVDPETYSVGSLSVAGLEISYVGDQRETTDHKNRAVYGGSRLRSVRGGLDRLTHLGLDAEAVEAIRCAAVFDDAARRAYPSMVLTRRNYDVIAGRDSRGQRRVGVLEQSWRVGGATGAEIAALEAFARSPELTSVSTATVEVYGIAETPQDAVIYFKGTDPVVGPMTKYATRTA
;
A
#
# COMPACT_ATOMS: atom_id res chain seq x y z
N MET A 1 -6.22 14.63 -9.24
CA MET A 1 -5.71 13.99 -8.01
C MET A 1 -4.87 14.94 -7.15
N GLY A 2 -4.53 16.17 -7.61
CA GLY A 2 -3.88 17.16 -6.74
C GLY A 2 -2.53 16.66 -6.20
N ASP A 3 -2.27 16.93 -4.92
CA ASP A 3 -1.11 16.48 -4.16
C ASP A 3 -1.33 15.15 -3.42
N ALA A 4 -2.37 14.39 -3.78
CA ALA A 4 -2.70 13.12 -3.13
C ALA A 4 -1.82 11.94 -3.58
N ALA A 5 -0.96 12.14 -4.59
CA ALA A 5 0.05 11.20 -5.04
C ALA A 5 1.40 11.92 -5.07
N LEU A 6 2.49 11.15 -5.03
CA LEU A 6 3.83 11.70 -5.20
C LEU A 6 4.01 12.30 -6.60
N GLN A 7 4.96 13.21 -6.72
CA GLN A 7 5.33 13.75 -8.02
C GLN A 7 5.88 12.62 -8.89
N GLY A 8 5.26 12.41 -10.04
CA GLY A 8 5.65 11.35 -10.93
C GLY A 8 4.96 11.42 -12.29
N TYR A 9 5.35 10.49 -13.15
CA TYR A 9 4.87 10.35 -14.51
C TYR A 9 4.63 8.89 -14.82
N THR A 10 3.72 8.64 -15.74
CA THR A 10 3.61 7.37 -16.45
C THR A 10 4.02 7.62 -17.89
N ALA A 11 4.89 6.76 -18.44
CA ALA A 11 5.36 6.84 -19.81
C ALA A 11 5.16 5.50 -20.52
N PHE A 12 4.91 5.55 -21.83
CA PHE A 12 4.66 4.39 -22.69
C PHE A 12 5.72 4.21 -23.78
N THR A 13 6.74 5.08 -23.78
CA THR A 13 7.88 5.01 -24.69
C THR A 13 9.17 5.22 -23.89
N ALA A 14 10.29 4.67 -24.38
CA ALA A 14 11.58 4.84 -23.74
C ALA A 14 12.02 6.32 -23.73
N GLU A 15 11.74 7.05 -24.82
CA GLU A 15 12.05 8.47 -24.95
C GLU A 15 11.31 9.30 -23.90
N ASP A 16 9.99 9.12 -23.78
CA ASP A 16 9.18 9.84 -22.79
C ASP A 16 9.57 9.46 -21.35
N ALA A 17 9.91 8.19 -21.12
CA ALA A 17 10.36 7.72 -19.81
C ALA A 17 11.69 8.37 -19.41
N ILE A 18 12.66 8.44 -20.32
CA ILE A 18 13.95 9.10 -20.07
C ILE A 18 13.75 10.60 -19.83
N GLU A 19 12.93 11.27 -20.64
CA GLU A 19 12.64 12.69 -20.45
C GLU A 19 11.93 12.96 -19.11
N ALA A 20 10.92 12.16 -18.77
CA ALA A 20 10.21 12.27 -17.49
C ALA A 20 11.15 12.03 -16.29
N GLY A 21 12.01 11.01 -16.36
CA GLY A 21 12.99 10.72 -15.32
C GLY A 21 14.02 11.85 -15.17
N ARG A 22 14.53 12.41 -16.27
CA ARG A 22 15.42 13.59 -16.24
C ARG A 22 14.77 14.78 -15.54
N ARG A 23 13.46 14.97 -15.69
CA ARG A 23 12.74 16.03 -14.99
C ARG A 23 12.71 15.83 -13.48
N LEU A 24 12.50 14.59 -13.03
CA LEU A 24 12.50 14.25 -11.61
C LEU A 24 13.90 14.35 -11.01
N LEU A 25 14.93 13.89 -11.74
CA LEU A 25 16.33 13.94 -11.32
C LEU A 25 16.85 15.35 -11.02
N ARG A 26 16.23 16.40 -11.58
CA ARG A 26 16.55 17.80 -11.20
C ARG A 26 16.15 18.16 -9.77
N SER A 27 15.23 17.41 -9.18
CA SER A 27 14.75 17.63 -7.82
C SER A 27 15.33 16.62 -6.83
N GLY A 28 15.77 15.45 -7.27
CA GLY A 28 16.38 14.42 -6.44
C GLY A 28 16.32 13.03 -7.10
N PRO A 29 16.75 11.96 -6.40
CA PRO A 29 16.64 10.60 -6.90
C PRO A 29 15.20 10.25 -7.30
N ALA A 30 15.06 9.49 -8.38
CA ALA A 30 13.78 9.01 -8.89
C ALA A 30 13.66 7.50 -8.70
N ARG A 31 12.45 7.02 -8.53
CA ARG A 31 12.12 5.59 -8.46
C ARG A 31 11.38 5.20 -9.73
N VAL A 32 11.95 4.23 -10.44
CA VAL A 32 11.36 3.61 -11.62
C VAL A 32 10.63 2.34 -11.17
N LYS A 33 9.38 2.15 -11.59
CA LYS A 33 8.49 1.04 -11.19
C LYS A 33 7.87 0.40 -12.42
N GLU A 34 8.09 -0.90 -12.56
CA GLU A 34 7.39 -1.75 -13.53
C GLU A 34 5.93 -1.92 -13.10
N VAL A 35 4.98 -1.59 -13.99
CA VAL A 35 3.54 -1.60 -13.67
C VAL A 35 3.02 -3.02 -13.41
N CYS A 36 3.60 -4.02 -14.07
CA CYS A 36 3.18 -5.42 -13.96
C CYS A 36 3.87 -6.18 -12.81
N ALA A 37 4.84 -5.57 -12.13
CA ALA A 37 5.53 -6.21 -11.03
C ALA A 37 4.63 -6.32 -9.79
N ARG A 38 4.95 -7.27 -8.90
CA ARG A 38 4.14 -7.57 -7.71
C ARG A 38 5.01 -7.50 -6.46
N ALA A 39 4.40 -7.08 -5.34
CA ALA A 39 4.98 -7.17 -3.99
C ALA A 39 6.38 -6.55 -3.91
N SER A 40 6.47 -5.24 -4.15
CA SER A 40 7.69 -4.40 -4.14
C SER A 40 8.84 -4.83 -5.08
N LEU A 41 8.68 -5.91 -5.85
CA LEU A 41 9.59 -6.29 -6.93
C LEU A 41 9.47 -5.32 -8.12
N GLY A 42 10.50 -5.27 -8.97
CA GLY A 42 10.49 -4.47 -10.20
C GLY A 42 10.56 -2.95 -9.96
N GLN A 43 11.23 -2.53 -8.88
CA GLN A 43 11.46 -1.12 -8.58
C GLN A 43 12.96 -0.84 -8.47
N THR A 44 13.42 0.23 -9.10
CA THR A 44 14.82 0.66 -9.06
C THR A 44 14.91 2.15 -8.77
N VAL A 45 15.74 2.53 -7.79
CA VAL A 45 16.07 3.93 -7.53
C VAL A 45 17.23 4.33 -8.44
N VAL A 46 17.08 5.46 -9.12
CA VAL A 46 18.09 6.06 -10.00
C VAL A 46 18.42 7.46 -9.49
N GLU A 47 19.72 7.76 -9.44
CA GLU A 47 20.26 9.01 -8.89
C GLU A 47 20.83 9.92 -9.99
N ASN A 48 21.03 9.38 -11.20
CA ASN A 48 21.61 10.12 -12.32
C ASN A 48 21.10 9.61 -13.68
N ASP A 49 21.40 10.38 -14.72
CA ASP A 49 20.94 10.12 -16.09
C ASP A 49 21.41 8.77 -16.62
N ALA A 50 22.66 8.39 -16.35
CA ALA A 50 23.21 7.12 -16.84
C ALA A 50 22.49 5.91 -16.23
N GLN A 51 22.18 5.96 -14.93
CA GLN A 51 21.39 4.93 -14.26
C GLN A 51 19.95 4.89 -14.80
N LEU A 52 19.32 6.04 -15.00
CA LEU A 52 17.98 6.13 -15.60
C LEU A 52 17.94 5.47 -16.98
N VAL A 53 18.82 5.89 -17.89
CA VAL A 53 18.90 5.33 -19.25
C VAL A 53 19.13 3.82 -19.19
N ALA A 54 20.08 3.36 -18.37
CA ALA A 54 20.36 1.92 -18.24
C ALA A 54 19.15 1.11 -17.76
N VAL A 55 18.34 1.65 -16.83
CA VAL A 55 17.11 0.97 -16.35
C VAL A 55 16.03 0.96 -17.43
N ILE A 56 15.84 2.06 -18.16
CA ILE A 56 14.83 2.14 -19.23
C ILE A 56 15.20 1.26 -20.43
N GLU A 57 16.47 1.19 -20.80
CA GLU A 57 16.94 0.35 -21.92
C GLU A 57 16.83 -1.16 -21.64
N GLN A 58 16.73 -1.57 -20.37
CA GLN A 58 16.49 -2.96 -19.98
C GLN A 58 15.02 -3.39 -20.10
N GLN A 59 14.10 -2.44 -20.31
CA GLN A 59 12.68 -2.74 -20.39
C GLN A 59 12.32 -3.38 -21.73
N ASP A 60 11.41 -4.37 -21.71
CA ASP A 60 10.85 -4.91 -22.95
C ASP A 60 10.01 -3.81 -23.64
N PRO A 61 10.34 -3.40 -24.88
CA PRO A 61 9.63 -2.32 -25.56
C PRO A 61 8.13 -2.58 -25.77
N ARG A 62 7.72 -3.86 -25.90
CA ARG A 62 6.31 -4.23 -26.05
C ARG A 62 5.58 -4.08 -24.73
N VAL A 63 6.18 -4.55 -23.63
CA VAL A 63 5.62 -4.41 -22.29
C VAL A 63 5.49 -2.93 -21.92
N LEU A 64 6.51 -2.12 -22.23
CA LEU A 64 6.48 -0.68 -22.02
C LEU A 64 5.35 0.01 -22.80
N ALA A 65 5.15 -0.36 -24.07
CA ALA A 65 4.09 0.22 -24.88
C ALA A 65 2.68 -0.17 -24.40
N ASP A 66 2.49 -1.42 -23.96
CA ASP A 66 1.18 -1.94 -23.56
C ASP A 66 0.78 -1.53 -22.14
N PHE A 67 1.73 -1.52 -21.20
CA PHE A 67 1.45 -1.33 -19.76
C PHE A 67 2.05 -0.06 -19.17
N GLY A 68 3.02 0.54 -19.84
CA GLY A 68 3.73 1.71 -19.36
C GLY A 68 4.72 1.41 -18.23
N ILE A 69 5.41 2.46 -17.82
CA ILE A 69 6.32 2.50 -16.67
C ILE A 69 6.03 3.73 -15.83
N VAL A 70 6.14 3.59 -14.51
CA VAL A 70 5.96 4.70 -13.57
C VAL A 70 7.33 5.19 -13.12
N ILE A 71 7.51 6.51 -13.12
CA ILE A 71 8.69 7.17 -12.59
C ILE A 71 8.22 8.22 -11.61
N GLU A 72 8.59 8.08 -10.35
CA GLU A 72 8.16 8.95 -9.25
C GLU A 72 9.36 9.44 -8.44
N GLU A 73 9.18 10.48 -7.64
CA GLU A 73 10.20 10.89 -6.68
C GLU A 73 10.49 9.76 -5.67
N ASN A 74 11.75 9.61 -5.27
CA ASN A 74 12.11 8.67 -4.22
C ASN A 74 12.12 9.37 -2.84
N LEU A 75 11.50 8.74 -1.85
CA LEU A 75 11.52 9.20 -0.46
C LEU A 75 12.60 8.48 0.36
N VAL A 76 13.14 9.21 1.34
CA VAL A 76 14.06 8.73 2.39
C VAL A 76 13.25 8.37 3.63
N ASP A 77 13.65 7.26 4.26
CA ASP A 77 13.00 6.67 5.44
C ASP A 77 11.48 6.55 5.30
N PRO A 78 10.99 5.84 4.26
CA PRO A 78 9.56 5.76 4.00
C PRO A 78 8.84 4.88 5.03
N GLU A 79 7.68 5.34 5.45
CA GLU A 79 6.67 4.57 6.16
C GLU A 79 5.47 4.35 5.25
N THR A 80 4.85 3.18 5.32
CA THR A 80 3.67 2.87 4.49
C THR A 80 2.44 2.65 5.37
N TYR A 81 1.41 3.43 5.09
CA TYR A 81 0.10 3.32 5.69
C TYR A 81 -0.83 2.52 4.77
N SER A 82 -1.68 1.71 5.38
CA SER A 82 -2.83 1.08 4.74
C SER A 82 -4.07 1.89 5.14
N VAL A 83 -4.67 2.57 4.17
CA VAL A 83 -5.93 3.32 4.36
C VAL A 83 -7.00 2.71 3.47
N GLY A 84 -8.16 2.40 4.03
CA GLY A 84 -9.18 1.76 3.22
C GLY A 84 -10.55 1.71 3.84
N SER A 85 -11.46 1.10 3.09
CA SER A 85 -12.83 0.86 3.48
C SER A 85 -13.34 -0.46 2.90
N LEU A 86 -14.26 -1.08 3.63
CA LEU A 86 -14.84 -2.37 3.31
C LEU A 86 -16.34 -2.35 3.65
N SER A 87 -17.16 -2.79 2.71
CA SER A 87 -18.60 -2.94 2.85
C SER A 87 -19.02 -4.37 2.49
N VAL A 88 -19.43 -5.15 3.48
CA VAL A 88 -19.84 -6.55 3.31
C VAL A 88 -20.80 -6.96 4.43
N ALA A 89 -21.76 -7.84 4.12
CA ALA A 89 -22.74 -8.35 5.08
C ALA A 89 -23.50 -7.26 5.87
N GLY A 90 -23.81 -6.13 5.21
CA GLY A 90 -24.51 -5.00 5.82
C GLY A 90 -23.67 -4.16 6.78
N LEU A 91 -22.37 -4.46 6.92
CA LEU A 91 -21.42 -3.65 7.66
C LEU A 91 -20.61 -2.81 6.69
N GLU A 92 -20.37 -1.56 7.06
CA GLU A 92 -19.41 -0.67 6.41
C GLU A 92 -18.38 -0.26 7.46
N ILE A 93 -17.11 -0.44 7.14
CA ILE A 93 -15.98 -0.04 7.97
C ILE A 93 -14.95 0.73 7.16
N SER A 94 -14.21 1.58 7.84
CA SER A 94 -13.02 2.23 7.32
C SER A 94 -11.87 2.04 8.30
N TYR A 95 -10.64 2.10 7.80
CA TYR A 95 -9.45 1.88 8.60
C TYR A 95 -8.25 2.71 8.14
N VAL A 96 -7.35 2.94 9.08
CA VAL A 96 -5.97 3.41 8.84
C VAL A 96 -5.03 2.54 9.68
N GLY A 97 -3.85 2.24 9.14
CA GLY A 97 -2.91 1.36 9.82
C GLY A 97 -1.50 1.42 9.26
N ASP A 98 -0.54 0.93 10.04
CA ASP A 98 0.84 0.73 9.60
C ASP A 98 1.01 -0.61 8.88
N GLN A 99 1.77 -0.61 7.81
CA GLN A 99 2.32 -1.83 7.23
C GLN A 99 3.64 -2.18 7.92
N ARG A 100 3.87 -3.48 8.10
CA ARG A 100 5.10 -3.99 8.69
C ARG A 100 5.86 -4.80 7.66
N GLU A 101 7.17 -4.65 7.67
CA GLU A 101 8.06 -5.53 6.92
C GLU A 101 8.48 -6.73 7.76
N THR A 102 8.80 -7.81 7.07
CA THR A 102 9.43 -9.02 7.60
C THR A 102 10.50 -9.48 6.63
N THR A 103 11.24 -10.52 7.01
CA THR A 103 12.31 -11.08 6.20
C THR A 103 11.87 -12.39 5.58
N ASP A 104 12.04 -12.54 4.26
CA ASP A 104 11.77 -13.80 3.58
C ASP A 104 12.92 -14.82 3.70
N HIS A 105 12.73 -16.02 3.16
CA HIS A 105 13.76 -17.09 3.15
C HIS A 105 15.03 -16.74 2.37
N LYS A 106 15.05 -15.62 1.61
CA LYS A 106 16.19 -15.10 0.86
C LYS A 106 16.80 -13.86 1.53
N ASN A 107 16.44 -13.57 2.78
CA ASN A 107 16.87 -12.39 3.55
C ASN A 107 16.46 -11.05 2.92
N ARG A 108 15.36 -11.01 2.17
CA ARG A 108 14.83 -9.78 1.58
C ARG A 108 13.73 -9.22 2.47
N ALA A 109 13.68 -7.90 2.60
CA ALA A 109 12.56 -7.20 3.21
C ALA A 109 11.32 -7.37 2.32
N VAL A 110 10.25 -7.88 2.91
CA VAL A 110 8.97 -8.16 2.26
C VAL A 110 7.83 -7.77 3.19
N TYR A 111 6.62 -7.68 2.66
CA TYR A 111 5.44 -7.43 3.47
C TYR A 111 5.25 -8.51 4.56
N GLY A 112 5.14 -8.06 5.80
CA GLY A 112 5.00 -8.87 7.02
C GLY A 112 3.64 -8.72 7.70
N GLY A 113 2.74 -7.90 7.15
CA GLY A 113 1.43 -7.66 7.76
C GLY A 113 1.04 -6.20 7.84
N SER A 114 -0.17 -5.96 8.34
CA SER A 114 -0.69 -4.61 8.60
C SER A 114 -1.38 -4.60 9.94
N ARG A 115 -1.19 -3.54 10.71
CA ARG A 115 -1.97 -3.27 11.93
C ARG A 115 -2.96 -2.16 11.64
N LEU A 116 -4.25 -2.46 11.73
CA LEU A 116 -5.33 -1.56 11.37
C LEU A 116 -6.05 -1.06 12.61
N ARG A 117 -6.36 0.24 12.64
CA ARG A 117 -7.39 0.83 13.50
C ARG A 117 -8.62 1.11 12.66
N SER A 118 -9.71 0.43 12.99
CA SER A 118 -10.94 0.45 12.19
C SER A 118 -12.08 1.11 12.95
N VAL A 119 -12.96 1.77 12.21
CA VAL A 119 -14.23 2.38 12.68
C VAL A 119 -15.36 1.95 11.75
N ARG A 120 -16.61 2.10 12.19
CA ARG A 120 -17.79 1.95 11.31
C ARG A 120 -17.95 3.17 10.41
N GLY A 121 -18.44 2.95 9.19
CA GLY A 121 -18.76 3.99 8.22
C GLY A 121 -17.59 4.38 7.32
N GLY A 122 -17.70 5.56 6.72
CA GLY A 122 -16.76 6.09 5.72
C GLY A 122 -15.41 6.56 6.30
N LEU A 123 -14.49 6.92 5.38
CA LEU A 123 -13.13 7.39 5.70
C LEU A 123 -13.14 8.62 6.61
N ASP A 124 -14.17 9.47 6.51
CA ASP A 124 -14.37 10.65 7.35
C ASP A 124 -14.43 10.30 8.85
N ARG A 125 -14.89 9.10 9.20
CA ARG A 125 -15.00 8.66 10.60
C ARG A 125 -13.66 8.35 11.26
N LEU A 126 -12.60 8.17 10.48
CA LEU A 126 -11.27 7.89 11.02
C LEU A 126 -10.69 9.06 11.81
N THR A 127 -11.19 10.28 11.59
CA THR A 127 -10.77 11.46 12.37
C THR A 127 -11.08 11.36 13.86
N HIS A 128 -12.02 10.48 14.25
CA HIS A 128 -12.37 10.25 15.66
C HIS A 128 -11.33 9.43 16.43
N LEU A 129 -10.33 8.85 15.77
CA LEU A 129 -9.34 7.95 16.38
C LEU A 129 -8.18 8.67 17.09
N GLY A 130 -8.16 10.02 17.12
CA GLY A 130 -7.05 10.77 17.72
C GLY A 130 -5.72 10.47 17.04
N LEU A 131 -5.72 10.46 15.71
CA LEU A 131 -4.57 10.12 14.88
C LEU A 131 -3.50 11.23 14.92
N ASP A 132 -2.24 10.86 14.72
CA ASP A 132 -1.19 11.84 14.44
C ASP A 132 -1.43 12.53 13.08
N ALA A 133 -0.70 13.64 12.86
CA ALA A 133 -0.86 14.46 11.68
C ALA A 133 -0.57 13.70 10.37
N GLU A 134 0.30 12.70 10.41
CA GLU A 134 0.69 11.96 9.22
C GLU A 134 -0.36 10.95 8.81
N ALA A 135 -0.93 10.20 9.76
CA ALA A 135 -2.05 9.32 9.49
C ALA A 135 -3.29 10.11 9.00
N VAL A 136 -3.52 11.33 9.53
CA VAL A 136 -4.57 12.24 9.01
C VAL A 136 -4.29 12.62 7.54
N GLU A 137 -3.06 12.98 7.23
CA GLU A 137 -2.67 13.32 5.86
C GLU A 137 -2.76 12.10 4.92
N ALA A 138 -2.42 10.91 5.41
CA ALA A 138 -2.56 9.68 4.64
C ALA A 138 -4.03 9.40 4.29
N ILE A 139 -4.95 9.63 5.24
CA ILE A 139 -6.39 9.52 5.00
C ILE A 139 -6.86 10.54 3.97
N ARG A 140 -6.38 11.79 4.05
CA ARG A 140 -6.70 12.84 3.07
C ARG A 140 -6.27 12.40 1.66
N CYS A 141 -5.03 11.94 1.50
CA CYS A 141 -4.51 11.46 0.21
C CYS A 141 -5.38 10.30 -0.33
N ALA A 142 -5.67 9.29 0.50
CA ALA A 142 -6.51 8.17 0.12
C ALA A 142 -7.94 8.61 -0.28
N ALA A 143 -8.55 9.54 0.45
CA ALA A 143 -9.90 10.04 0.15
C ALA A 143 -9.94 10.83 -1.17
N VAL A 144 -8.95 11.68 -1.43
CA VAL A 144 -8.85 12.42 -2.71
C VAL A 144 -8.64 11.47 -3.89
N PHE A 145 -7.82 10.44 -3.71
CA PHE A 145 -7.61 9.42 -4.74
C PHE A 145 -8.90 8.61 -4.98
N ASP A 146 -9.57 8.16 -3.93
CA ASP A 146 -10.83 7.41 -4.02
C ASP A 146 -11.91 8.20 -4.76
N ASP A 147 -12.10 9.47 -4.41
CA ASP A 147 -13.06 10.36 -5.08
C ASP A 147 -12.70 10.56 -6.58
N ALA A 148 -11.40 10.73 -6.89
CA ALA A 148 -10.96 10.80 -8.28
C ALA A 148 -11.23 9.50 -9.06
N ALA A 149 -10.96 8.33 -8.46
CA ALA A 149 -11.23 7.03 -9.07
C ALA A 149 -12.73 6.81 -9.31
N ARG A 150 -13.59 7.15 -8.34
CA ARG A 150 -15.05 7.04 -8.49
C ARG A 150 -15.61 7.96 -9.56
N ARG A 151 -15.09 9.18 -9.69
CA ARG A 151 -15.48 10.09 -10.77
C ARG A 151 -15.03 9.60 -12.14
N ALA A 152 -13.84 9.03 -12.24
CA ALA A 152 -13.33 8.47 -13.48
C ALA A 152 -14.10 7.22 -13.93
N TYR A 153 -14.58 6.41 -12.98
CA TYR A 153 -15.23 5.13 -13.23
C TYR A 153 -16.55 4.99 -12.45
N PRO A 154 -17.59 5.77 -12.79
CA PRO A 154 -18.83 5.85 -12.00
C PRO A 154 -19.64 4.55 -11.95
N SER A 155 -19.45 3.66 -12.93
CA SER A 155 -20.12 2.35 -12.97
C SER A 155 -19.40 1.26 -12.17
N MET A 156 -18.22 1.55 -11.63
CA MET A 156 -17.44 0.56 -10.91
C MET A 156 -17.98 0.36 -9.49
N VAL A 157 -18.32 -0.89 -9.17
CA VAL A 157 -18.77 -1.27 -7.83
C VAL A 157 -17.59 -1.81 -7.03
N LEU A 158 -17.15 -1.06 -6.03
CA LEU A 158 -16.07 -1.42 -5.14
C LEU A 158 -16.58 -1.59 -3.71
N THR A 159 -16.64 -2.83 -3.25
CA THR A 159 -17.00 -3.17 -1.87
C THR A 159 -15.80 -3.21 -0.94
N ARG A 160 -14.59 -3.46 -1.46
CA ARG A 160 -13.32 -3.33 -0.73
C ARG A 160 -12.42 -2.35 -1.47
N ARG A 161 -11.85 -1.40 -0.73
CA ARG A 161 -10.88 -0.43 -1.25
C ARG A 161 -9.75 -0.25 -0.26
N ASN A 162 -8.52 -0.52 -0.69
CA ASN A 162 -7.32 -0.22 0.07
C ASN A 162 -6.41 0.68 -0.77
N TYR A 163 -5.76 1.62 -0.11
CA TYR A 163 -4.74 2.49 -0.66
C TYR A 163 -3.50 2.37 0.21
N ASP A 164 -2.39 2.03 -0.42
CA ASP A 164 -1.09 2.09 0.23
C ASP A 164 -0.60 3.52 0.08
N VAL A 165 -0.34 4.17 1.20
CA VAL A 165 0.03 5.59 1.26
C VAL A 165 1.42 5.66 1.87
N ILE A 166 2.36 6.19 1.11
CA ILE A 166 3.74 6.34 1.55
C ILE A 166 3.92 7.71 2.20
N ALA A 167 4.65 7.77 3.30
CA ALA A 167 5.09 8.99 3.95
C ALA A 167 6.59 8.96 4.16
N GLY A 168 7.28 10.06 3.93
CA GLY A 168 8.74 10.11 4.05
C GLY A 168 9.28 11.50 3.78
N ARG A 169 10.59 11.61 3.60
CA ARG A 169 11.24 12.86 3.24
C ARG A 169 11.71 12.83 1.80
N ASP A 170 11.49 13.92 1.07
CA ASP A 170 12.15 14.08 -0.23
C ASP A 170 13.66 14.36 -0.05
N SER A 171 14.38 14.48 -1.17
CA SER A 171 15.80 14.82 -1.23
C SER A 171 16.16 16.16 -0.57
N ARG A 172 15.19 17.05 -0.36
CA ARG A 172 15.35 18.36 0.30
C ARG A 172 14.98 18.31 1.78
N GLY A 173 14.60 17.13 2.29
CA GLY A 173 14.20 16.92 3.68
C GLY A 173 12.74 17.29 3.97
N GLN A 174 11.97 17.70 2.96
CA GLN A 174 10.57 18.08 3.11
C GLN A 174 9.72 16.82 3.28
N ARG A 175 8.79 16.82 4.24
CA ARG A 175 7.84 15.71 4.41
C ARG A 175 6.88 15.67 3.22
N ARG A 176 6.70 14.46 2.67
CA ARG A 176 5.78 14.15 1.58
C ARG A 176 4.95 12.93 1.97
N VAL A 177 3.67 12.98 1.63
CA VAL A 177 2.71 11.90 1.84
C VAL A 177 1.91 11.76 0.56
N GLY A 178 1.70 10.54 0.09
CA GLY A 178 0.96 10.32 -1.15
C GLY A 178 0.56 8.86 -1.36
N VAL A 179 -0.54 8.64 -2.08
CA VAL A 179 -0.96 7.31 -2.50
C VAL A 179 0.09 6.73 -3.44
N LEU A 180 0.61 5.57 -3.06
CA LEU A 180 1.60 4.78 -3.80
C LEU A 180 0.91 3.81 -4.76
N GLU A 181 -0.10 3.10 -4.28
CA GLU A 181 -0.87 2.15 -5.07
C GLU A 181 -2.28 1.92 -4.50
N GLN A 182 -3.18 1.41 -5.35
CA GLN A 182 -4.50 0.94 -4.95
C GLN A 182 -4.54 -0.59 -4.96
N SER A 183 -5.32 -1.17 -4.05
CA SER A 183 -5.63 -2.59 -4.01
C SER A 183 -7.11 -2.81 -3.73
N TRP A 184 -7.89 -3.08 -4.77
CA TRP A 184 -9.33 -3.36 -4.69
C TRP A 184 -9.69 -4.84 -4.84
N ARG A 185 -8.85 -5.70 -4.25
CA ARG A 185 -9.00 -7.16 -4.22
C ARG A 185 -8.67 -7.71 -2.84
N VAL A 186 -8.93 -8.98 -2.56
CA VAL A 186 -8.37 -9.62 -1.37
C VAL A 186 -6.83 -9.52 -1.39
N GLY A 187 -6.23 -9.21 -0.24
CA GLY A 187 -4.80 -8.95 -0.12
C GLY A 187 -4.26 -9.15 1.30
N GLY A 188 -3.02 -8.72 1.53
CA GLY A 188 -2.29 -8.96 2.78
C GLY A 188 -2.88 -8.30 4.03
N ALA A 189 -3.77 -7.31 3.89
CA ALA A 189 -4.47 -6.68 5.02
C ALA A 189 -5.81 -7.36 5.35
N THR A 190 -6.29 -8.28 4.50
CA THR A 190 -7.66 -8.80 4.58
C THR A 190 -7.94 -9.60 5.84
N GLY A 191 -6.94 -10.25 6.44
CA GLY A 191 -7.13 -10.91 7.74
C GLY A 191 -7.55 -9.93 8.84
N ALA A 192 -6.95 -8.74 8.88
CA ALA A 192 -7.24 -7.69 9.84
C ALA A 192 -8.63 -7.07 9.57
N GLU A 193 -8.95 -6.84 8.30
CA GLU A 193 -10.26 -6.33 7.88
C GLU A 193 -11.40 -7.26 8.32
N ILE A 194 -11.26 -8.57 8.09
CA ILE A 194 -12.24 -9.58 8.51
C ILE A 194 -12.32 -9.61 10.04
N ALA A 195 -11.18 -9.61 10.73
CA ALA A 195 -11.16 -9.58 12.19
C ALA A 195 -11.89 -8.34 12.76
N ALA A 196 -11.78 -7.18 12.09
CA ALA A 196 -12.48 -5.96 12.48
C ALA A 196 -13.99 -6.07 12.24
N LEU A 197 -14.40 -6.57 11.07
CA LEU A 197 -15.81 -6.84 10.77
C LEU A 197 -16.45 -7.78 11.78
N GLU A 198 -15.78 -8.86 12.14
CA GLU A 198 -16.28 -9.80 13.13
C GLU A 198 -16.41 -9.18 14.53
N ALA A 199 -15.49 -8.29 14.91
CA ALA A 199 -15.59 -7.56 16.18
C ALA A 199 -16.82 -6.63 16.18
N PHE A 200 -17.00 -5.87 15.10
CA PHE A 200 -18.17 -5.02 14.91
C PHE A 200 -19.47 -5.83 14.78
N ALA A 201 -19.45 -7.02 14.20
CA ALA A 201 -20.65 -7.86 14.13
C ALA A 201 -21.11 -8.35 15.52
N ARG A 202 -20.16 -8.59 16.43
CA ARG A 202 -20.44 -9.09 17.79
C ARG A 202 -20.86 -8.01 18.77
N SER A 203 -20.30 -6.81 18.63
CA SER A 203 -20.48 -5.70 19.57
C SER A 203 -20.99 -4.45 18.83
N PRO A 204 -22.32 -4.22 18.77
CA PRO A 204 -22.91 -3.01 18.18
C PRO A 204 -22.40 -1.71 18.82
N GLU A 205 -22.10 -1.73 20.11
CA GLU A 205 -21.57 -0.61 20.90
C GLU A 205 -20.10 -0.27 20.62
N LEU A 206 -19.36 -1.17 19.96
CA LEU A 206 -17.96 -0.96 19.64
C LEU A 206 -17.80 0.17 18.62
N THR A 207 -17.08 1.22 19.02
CA THR A 207 -16.84 2.42 18.19
C THR A 207 -15.58 2.31 17.34
N SER A 208 -14.58 1.56 17.81
CA SER A 208 -13.32 1.32 17.11
C SER A 208 -12.69 0.00 17.53
N VAL A 209 -11.84 -0.60 16.68
CA VAL A 209 -11.11 -1.84 16.98
C VAL A 209 -9.71 -1.82 16.38
N SER A 210 -8.73 -2.35 17.11
CA SER A 210 -7.39 -2.59 16.58
C SER A 210 -7.24 -4.06 16.18
N THR A 211 -6.75 -4.28 14.96
CA THR A 211 -6.57 -5.63 14.39
C THR A 211 -5.24 -5.70 13.68
N ALA A 212 -4.72 -6.91 13.47
CA ALA A 212 -3.53 -7.09 12.67
C ALA A 212 -3.62 -8.33 11.80
N THR A 213 -3.02 -8.26 10.62
CA THR A 213 -2.59 -9.42 9.86
C THR A 213 -1.09 -9.56 10.06
N VAL A 214 -0.60 -10.78 10.25
CA VAL A 214 0.82 -11.06 10.39
C VAL A 214 1.21 -12.19 9.45
N GLU A 215 2.28 -11.96 8.70
CA GLU A 215 2.91 -12.92 7.80
C GLU A 215 4.34 -13.22 8.30
N VAL A 216 4.61 -14.49 8.57
CA VAL A 216 5.92 -14.97 8.98
C VAL A 216 6.41 -16.00 7.97
N TYR A 217 7.57 -15.77 7.37
CA TYR A 217 8.23 -16.70 6.45
C TYR A 217 8.94 -17.81 7.26
N GLY A 218 8.12 -18.66 7.88
CA GLY A 218 8.53 -19.79 8.70
C GLY A 218 7.32 -20.45 9.37
N ILE A 219 7.53 -21.60 10.00
CA ILE A 219 6.53 -22.21 10.90
C ILE A 219 6.73 -21.59 12.27
N ALA A 220 5.80 -20.71 12.67
CA ALA A 220 5.90 -19.91 13.88
C ALA A 220 4.77 -20.24 14.87
N GLU A 221 5.06 -20.03 16.15
CA GLU A 221 4.04 -19.99 17.17
C GLU A 221 3.23 -18.70 17.07
N THR A 222 1.94 -18.78 17.36
CA THR A 222 1.01 -17.66 17.25
C THR A 222 0.40 -17.35 18.61
N PRO A 223 -0.05 -16.10 18.84
CA PRO A 223 -0.84 -15.78 20.03
C PRO A 223 -2.05 -16.71 20.19
N GLN A 224 -2.48 -16.95 21.43
CA GLN A 224 -3.54 -17.91 21.75
C GLN A 224 -4.90 -17.55 21.11
N ASP A 225 -5.17 -16.27 20.96
CA ASP A 225 -6.40 -15.71 20.38
C ASP A 225 -6.27 -15.39 18.88
N ALA A 226 -5.14 -15.76 18.26
CA ALA A 226 -4.93 -15.56 16.84
C ALA A 226 -5.81 -16.49 16.01
N VAL A 227 -6.37 -15.95 14.92
CA VAL A 227 -7.03 -16.74 13.89
C VAL A 227 -5.97 -17.10 12.84
N ILE A 228 -5.52 -18.35 12.86
CA ILE A 228 -4.56 -18.88 11.88
C ILE A 228 -5.32 -19.24 10.61
N TYR A 229 -4.96 -18.63 9.48
CA TYR A 229 -5.53 -18.99 8.17
C TYR A 229 -4.53 -19.72 7.27
N PHE A 230 -3.24 -19.74 7.62
CA PHE A 230 -2.25 -20.61 7.00
C PHE A 230 -1.11 -20.95 7.97
N LYS A 231 -0.72 -22.21 8.08
CA LYS A 231 0.53 -22.65 8.77
C LYS A 231 1.02 -23.92 8.08
N GLY A 232 2.05 -23.82 7.25
CA GLY A 232 2.53 -24.93 6.44
C GLY A 232 3.58 -24.51 5.42
N THR A 233 3.84 -25.35 4.43
CA THR A 233 4.77 -25.06 3.34
C THR A 233 4.01 -24.63 2.10
N ASP A 234 4.14 -23.36 1.73
CA ASP A 234 3.64 -22.85 0.46
C ASP A 234 4.56 -23.33 -0.69
N PRO A 235 3.99 -23.77 -1.83
CA PRO A 235 4.80 -24.31 -2.93
C PRO A 235 5.67 -23.26 -3.64
N VAL A 236 5.39 -21.97 -3.47
CA VAL A 236 6.12 -20.86 -4.11
C VAL A 236 7.08 -20.21 -3.12
N VAL A 237 6.62 -19.90 -1.91
CA VAL A 237 7.41 -19.16 -0.92
C VAL A 237 8.04 -20.03 0.16
N GLY A 238 7.69 -21.31 0.26
CA GLY A 238 8.23 -22.22 1.28
C GLY A 238 7.46 -22.13 2.62
N PRO A 239 8.09 -22.52 3.74
CA PRO A 239 7.45 -22.50 5.06
C PRO A 239 6.89 -21.12 5.42
N MET A 240 5.63 -21.06 5.85
CA MET A 240 4.96 -19.81 6.16
C MET A 240 3.85 -19.99 7.19
N THR A 241 3.67 -18.98 8.03
CA THR A 241 2.56 -18.84 8.97
C THR A 241 1.88 -17.51 8.72
N LYS A 242 0.57 -17.52 8.53
CA LYS A 242 -0.26 -16.34 8.38
C LYS A 242 -1.44 -16.38 9.34
N TYR A 243 -1.62 -15.32 10.08
CA TYR A 243 -2.67 -15.23 11.08
C TYR A 243 -3.17 -13.78 11.24
N ALA A 244 -4.37 -13.65 11.80
CA ALA A 244 -4.92 -12.38 12.20
C ALA A 244 -5.08 -12.32 13.73
N THR A 245 -4.89 -11.14 14.31
CA THR A 245 -5.12 -10.90 15.73
C THR A 245 -6.07 -9.72 15.92
N ARG A 246 -6.67 -9.67 17.11
CA ARG A 246 -7.43 -8.53 17.59
C ARG A 246 -6.71 -8.05 18.83
N THR A 247 -6.32 -6.78 18.82
CA THR A 247 -5.73 -6.17 20.01
C THR A 247 -6.83 -5.37 20.68
N ALA A 248 -7.17 -5.77 21.91
CA ALA A 248 -8.04 -5.00 22.79
C ALA A 248 -7.33 -3.72 23.24
#